data_AF-A0A973FJW6-F1
#
_entry.id   AF-A0A973FJW6-F1
#
_cell.length_a   1.000
_cell.length_b   1.000
_cell.length_c   1.000
_cell.angle_alpha   90.00
_cell.angle_beta   90.00
_cell.angle_gamma   90.00
#
_symmetry.space_group_name_H-M   'P 1'
#
loop_
_entity.id
_entity.type
_entity.pdbx_description
1 polymer ?
#
loop_
_entity_poly.entity_id
_entity_poly.type
_entity_poly.pdbx_seq_one_letter_code
_entity_poly.pdbx_strand_id
1 'polypeptide(L)' 'MAEKILSASDIEHIRARGTTEEKVLRQIDLCRLGAVTVTLERPATVGDGIIRVAGGERESLVALHDEAARAGRFLKFVP' A
#
# COMPACT_ATOMS: atom_id res chain seq x y z
N MET A 1 6.00 -16.28 28.21
CA MET A 1 5.99 -14.95 28.83
C MET A 1 6.19 -13.96 27.69
N ALA A 2 5.12 -13.30 27.22
CA ALA A 2 5.22 -12.35 26.13
C ALA A 2 5.92 -11.10 26.65
N GLU A 3 7.22 -11.02 26.43
CA GLU A 3 7.99 -9.80 26.62
C GLU A 3 7.34 -8.68 25.81
N LYS A 4 7.26 -7.49 26.38
CA LYS A 4 6.49 -6.36 25.84
C LYS A 4 7.10 -5.92 24.50
N ILE A 5 6.62 -6.48 23.39
CA ILE A 5 7.13 -6.27 22.02
C ILE A 5 7.19 -4.77 21.65
N LEU A 6 6.29 -3.97 22.23
CA LEU A 6 6.21 -2.53 22.00
C LEU A 6 6.64 -1.76 23.24
N SER A 7 7.62 -0.87 23.08
CA SER A 7 8.01 0.11 24.10
C SER A 7 6.96 1.21 24.24
N ALA A 8 7.07 2.03 25.29
CA ALA A 8 6.19 3.19 25.46
C ALA A 8 6.35 4.22 24.31
N SER A 9 7.58 4.39 23.82
CA SER A 9 7.86 5.26 22.66
C SER A 9 7.19 4.75 21.38
N ASP A 10 7.20 3.42 21.16
CA ASP A 10 6.51 2.82 20.01
C ASP A 10 5.02 3.13 20.06
N ILE A 11 4.40 3.00 21.24
CA ILE A 11 2.97 3.29 21.44
C ILE A 11 2.64 4.75 21.09
N GLU A 12 3.45 5.70 21.56
CA GLU A 12 3.26 7.13 21.25
C GLU A 12 3.37 7.39 19.74
N HIS A 13 4.40 6.84 19.09
CA HIS A 13 4.61 6.98 17.65
C HIS A 13 3.47 6.36 16.81
N ILE A 14 2.99 5.18 17.21
CA ILE A 14 1.88 4.47 16.56
C ILE A 14 0.61 5.34 16.60
N ARG A 15 0.28 5.87 17.77
CA ARG A 15 -0.91 6.73 17.96
C ARG A 15 -0.78 8.05 17.20
N ALA A 16 0.38 8.69 17.23
CA ALA A 16 0.63 9.94 16.49
C ALA A 16 0.45 9.80 14.96
N ARG A 17 0.64 8.58 14.42
CA ARG A 17 0.41 8.27 13.00
C ARG A 17 -1.03 7.84 12.67
N GLY A 18 -1.94 7.89 13.64
CA GLY A 18 -3.34 7.50 13.44
C GLY A 18 -3.55 5.99 13.26
N THR A 19 -2.67 5.16 13.82
CA THR A 19 -2.83 3.70 13.85
C THR A 19 -2.94 3.19 15.30
N THR A 20 -3.18 1.88 15.48
CA THR A 20 -3.33 1.25 16.80
C THR A 20 -2.27 0.18 17.01
N GLU A 21 -1.95 -0.09 18.29
CA GLU A 21 -1.02 -1.14 18.69
C GLU A 21 -1.42 -2.50 18.12
N GLU A 22 -2.72 -2.83 18.15
CA GLU A 22 -3.27 -4.08 17.62
C GLU A 22 -3.05 -4.23 16.12
N LYS A 23 -3.20 -3.14 15.34
CA LYS A 23 -2.91 -3.16 13.90
C LYS A 23 -1.43 -3.44 13.64
N VAL A 24 -0.55 -2.83 14.43
CA VAL A 24 0.90 -3.02 14.29
C VAL A 24 1.32 -4.42 14.72
N LEU A 25 0.81 -4.94 15.83
CA LEU A 25 1.06 -6.32 16.26
C LEU A 25 0.62 -7.33 15.19
N ARG A 26 -0.55 -7.13 14.57
CA ARG A 26 -1.00 -7.97 13.46
C ARG A 26 -0.04 -7.92 12.26
N GLN A 27 0.51 -6.75 11.94
CA GLN A 27 1.51 -6.64 10.88
C GLN A 27 2.83 -7.35 11.24
N ILE A 28 3.28 -7.23 12.49
CA ILE A 28 4.47 -7.94 12.98
C ILE A 28 4.25 -9.46 12.85
N ASP A 29 3.06 -9.95 13.18
CA ASP A 29 2.73 -11.37 13.05
C ASP A 29 2.72 -11.83 11.59
N LEU A 30 2.22 -11.01 10.66
CA LEU A 30 2.33 -11.29 9.22
C LEU A 30 3.79 -11.31 8.75
N CYS A 31 4.63 -10.41 9.24
CA CYS A 31 6.06 -10.42 8.92
C CYS A 31 6.77 -11.67 9.47
N ARG A 32 6.40 -12.12 10.66
CA ARG A 32 6.92 -13.36 11.27
C ARG A 32 6.44 -14.61 10.55
N LEU A 33 5.21 -14.62 10.05
CA LEU A 33 4.68 -15.68 9.20
C LEU A 33 5.49 -15.84 7.91
N GLY A 34 6.07 -14.73 7.41
CA GLY A 34 6.89 -14.71 6.21
C GLY A 34 6.06 -14.77 4.92
N ALA A 35 6.71 -15.13 3.81
CA ALA A 35 6.02 -15.29 2.55
C ALA A 35 5.10 -16.51 2.60
N VAL A 36 3.79 -16.27 2.58
CA VAL A 36 2.80 -17.33 2.42
C VAL A 36 2.73 -17.69 0.94
N THR A 37 3.02 -18.94 0.60
CA THR A 37 2.80 -19.44 -0.75
C THR A 37 1.32 -19.37 -1.07
N VAL A 38 0.95 -18.57 -2.05
CA VAL A 38 -0.41 -18.53 -2.60
C VAL A 38 -0.45 -19.32 -3.89
N THR A 39 -1.45 -20.17 -4.04
CA THR A 39 -1.73 -20.82 -5.32
C THR A 39 -2.42 -19.80 -6.22
N LEU A 40 -1.72 -19.34 -7.25
CA LEU A 40 -2.35 -18.51 -8.28
C LEU A 40 -3.33 -19.38 -9.07
N GLU A 41 -4.57 -18.94 -9.18
CA GLU A 41 -5.56 -19.58 -10.05
C GLU A 41 -5.12 -19.45 -11.52
N ARG A 42 -4.65 -18.27 -11.91
CA ARG A 42 -4.08 -17.93 -13.23
C ARG A 42 -3.37 -16.56 -13.18
N PRO A 43 -2.50 -16.22 -14.13
CA PRO A 43 -1.97 -14.85 -14.24
C PRO A 43 -3.08 -13.83 -14.54
N ALA A 44 -2.94 -12.62 -14.00
CA ALA A 44 -3.76 -11.48 -14.41
C ALA A 44 -3.29 -10.99 -15.79
N THR A 45 -4.24 -10.67 -16.65
CA THR A 45 -4.02 -10.27 -18.04
C THR A 45 -4.82 -9.01 -18.37
N VAL A 46 -4.57 -8.45 -19.56
CA VAL A 46 -5.40 -7.33 -20.07
C VAL A 46 -6.86 -7.77 -20.09
N GLY A 47 -7.73 -7.02 -19.43
CA GLY A 47 -9.14 -7.37 -19.23
C GLY A 47 -9.50 -7.75 -17.79
N ASP A 48 -8.53 -8.16 -16.96
CA ASP A 48 -8.73 -8.43 -15.52
C ASP A 48 -8.73 -7.15 -14.66
N GLY A 49 -9.23 -6.05 -15.21
CA GLY A 49 -9.03 -4.70 -14.68
C GLY A 49 -7.66 -4.09 -15.02
N ILE A 50 -6.79 -4.83 -15.71
CA ILE A 50 -5.56 -4.30 -16.31
C ILE A 50 -5.90 -3.76 -17.71
N ILE A 51 -5.62 -2.48 -17.92
CA ILE A 51 -5.77 -1.83 -19.23
C ILE A 51 -4.41 -1.61 -19.87
N ARG A 52 -4.36 -1.71 -21.21
CA ARG A 52 -3.17 -1.38 -21.99
C ARG A 52 -3.27 0.06 -22.47
N VAL A 53 -2.35 0.90 -22.04
CA VAL A 53 -2.23 2.28 -22.52
C VAL A 53 -1.64 2.26 -23.93
N ALA A 54 -2.37 2.83 -24.90
CA ALA A 54 -1.86 2.98 -26.26
C ALA A 54 -0.77 4.06 -26.34
N GLY A 55 0.12 3.95 -27.32
CA GLY A 55 1.29 4.83 -27.45
C GLY A 55 0.94 6.33 -27.48
N GLY A 56 -0.18 6.71 -28.11
CA GLY A 56 -0.63 8.10 -28.18
C GLY A 56 -1.48 8.58 -27.01
N GLU A 57 -1.80 7.73 -26.04
CA GLU A 57 -2.58 8.13 -24.86
C GLU A 57 -1.69 8.67 -23.74
N ARG A 58 -0.38 8.47 -23.84
CA ARG A 58 0.57 8.81 -22.78
C ARG A 58 0.51 10.27 -22.39
N GLU A 59 0.59 11.20 -23.36
CA GLU A 59 0.56 12.63 -23.02
C GLU A 59 -0.75 13.02 -22.32
N SER A 60 -1.89 12.47 -22.76
CA SER A 60 -3.20 12.76 -22.18
C SER A 60 -3.33 12.26 -20.73
N LEU A 61 -2.80 11.07 -20.43
CA LEU A 61 -2.83 10.49 -19.10
C LEU A 61 -1.90 11.23 -18.13
N VAL A 62 -0.76 11.72 -18.62
CA VAL A 62 0.14 12.58 -17.84
C VAL A 62 -0.54 13.92 -17.52
N ALA A 63 -1.20 14.54 -18.51
CA ALA A 63 -1.94 15.78 -18.27
C ALA A 63 -3.07 15.60 -17.24
N LEU A 64 -3.80 14.48 -17.31
CA LEU A 64 -4.84 14.14 -16.33
C LEU A 64 -4.27 13.96 -14.91
N HIS A 65 -3.12 13.30 -14.80
CA HIS A 65 -2.39 13.19 -13.54
C HIS A 65 -2.04 14.58 -12.98
N ASP A 66 -1.47 15.47 -13.79
CA ASP A 66 -1.02 16.79 -13.36
C ASP A 66 -2.18 17.69 -12.92
N GLU A 67 -3.33 17.56 -13.56
CA GLU A 67 -4.57 18.20 -13.11
C GLU A 67 -5.03 17.66 -11.74
N ALA A 68 -5.10 16.33 -11.57
CA ALA A 68 -5.50 15.72 -10.31
C ALA A 68 -4.55 16.06 -9.15
N ALA A 69 -3.24 16.10 -9.43
CA ALA A 69 -2.21 16.47 -8.48
C ALA A 69 -2.34 17.94 -8.05
N ARG A 70 -2.54 18.87 -8.99
CA ARG A 70 -2.78 20.28 -8.66
C ARG A 70 -4.05 20.50 -7.84
N ALA A 71 -5.07 19.66 -8.04
CA ALA A 71 -6.29 19.67 -7.24
C ALA A 71 -6.13 19.03 -5.84
N GLY A 72 -4.93 18.60 -5.45
CA GLY A 72 -4.68 17.94 -4.16
C GLY A 72 -5.29 16.54 -4.03
N ARG A 73 -5.79 15.96 -5.13
CA ARG A 73 -6.40 14.62 -5.17
C ARG A 73 -5.37 13.50 -5.38
N PHE A 74 -4.10 13.85 -5.35
CA PHE A 74 -2.98 12.91 -5.40
C PHE A 74 -2.10 13.15 -4.17
N LEU A 75 -2.04 12.17 -3.26
CA LEU A 75 -1.30 12.31 -2.00
C LEU A 75 0.15 11.82 -2.09
N LYS A 76 0.41 10.70 -2.78
CA LYS A 76 1.78 10.22 -3.01
C LYS A 76 1.84 9.25 -4.17
N PHE A 77 2.97 9.25 -4.86
CA PHE A 77 3.38 8.14 -5.70
C PHE A 77 3.96 7.06 -4.76
N VAL A 78 3.45 5.83 -4.84
CA VAL A 78 4.05 4.68 -4.16
C VAL A 78 4.96 4.03 -5.21
N PRO A 79 6.29 4.17 -5.11
CA PRO A 79 7.22 3.47 -6.00
C PRO A 79 7.17 1.96 -5.80
#